data_AF-A0A1V2ZDW5-F1
#
_entry.id   AF-A0A1V2ZDW5-F1
#
_cell.length_a   1.000
_cell.length_b   1.000
_cell.length_c   1.000
_cell.angle_alpha   90.00
_cell.angle_beta   90.00
_cell.angle_gamma   90.00
#
_symmetry.space_group_name_H-M   'P 1'
#
loop_
_entity.id
_entity.type
_entity.pdbx_description
1 polymer ?
#
loop_
_entity_poly.entity_id
_entity_poly.type
_entity_poly.pdbx_seq_one_letter_code
_entity_poly.pdbx_strand_id
1 'polypeptide(L)'
;MDWTARVDAKAAFAFTVESVVLTAAISLTAENRIFALLDNPIAEGAFLISAAVLAVAALLALLAVRPQLRRRQAAGASVGNFIYFGHAQNWNEVKLAAALEKEDLLLQLTRQVVVMSKITWTKHLLISWSISLAGSASIALTVQAVVLRFV
;
A
#
# COMPACT_ATOMS: atom_id res chain seq x y z
N MET A 1 4.17 14.54 11.11
CA MET A 1 3.04 13.79 10.52
C MET A 1 3.18 13.62 9.00
N ASP A 2 3.91 14.51 8.32
CA ASP A 2 4.07 14.52 6.86
C ASP A 2 4.65 13.24 6.24
N TRP A 3 5.48 12.51 6.99
CA TRP A 3 6.14 11.31 6.48
C TRP A 3 5.15 10.18 6.17
N THR A 4 4.10 9.97 6.97
CA THR A 4 3.11 8.90 6.71
C THR A 4 2.20 9.27 5.56
N ALA A 5 1.82 10.55 5.47
CA ALA A 5 0.99 11.07 4.39
C ALA A 5 1.68 10.92 3.03
N ARG A 6 3.01 11.15 2.94
CA ARG A 6 3.79 10.94 1.71
C ARG A 6 3.83 9.48 1.27
N VAL A 7 3.98 8.56 2.23
CA VAL A 7 4.00 7.11 1.94
C VAL A 7 2.62 6.63 1.48
N ASP A 8 1.55 7.11 2.12
CA ASP A 8 0.17 6.78 1.74
C ASP A 8 -0.19 7.35 0.36
N ALA A 9 0.24 8.58 0.05
CA ALA A 9 0.09 9.17 -1.27
C ALA A 9 0.83 8.37 -2.36
N LYS A 10 2.06 7.93 -2.08
CA LYS A 10 2.84 7.11 -3.02
C LYS A 10 2.16 5.76 -3.28
N ALA A 11 1.62 5.13 -2.25
CA ALA A 11 0.89 3.87 -2.38
C ALA A 11 -0.42 4.04 -3.15
N ALA A 12 -1.19 5.09 -2.89
CA ALA A 12 -2.43 5.38 -3.61
C ALA A 12 -2.17 5.69 -5.10
N PHE A 13 -1.11 6.44 -5.40
CA PHE A 13 -0.67 6.68 -6.79
C PHE A 13 -0.26 5.38 -7.48
N ALA A 14 0.57 4.55 -6.84
CA ALA A 14 0.98 3.26 -7.38
C ALA A 14 -0.23 2.36 -7.68
N PHE A 15 -1.15 2.22 -6.72
CA PHE A 15 -2.37 1.43 -6.89
C PHE A 15 -3.22 1.90 -8.08
N THR A 16 -3.32 3.23 -8.27
CA THR A 16 -4.06 3.82 -9.39
C THR A 16 -3.41 3.44 -10.73
N VAL A 17 -2.09 3.62 -10.84
CA VAL A 17 -1.34 3.27 -12.05
C VAL A 17 -1.44 1.78 -12.35
N GLU A 18 -1.24 0.93 -11.33
CA GLU A 18 -1.32 -0.53 -11.45
C GLU A 18 -2.71 -0.98 -11.90
N SER A 19 -3.78 -0.37 -11.38
CA SER A 19 -5.16 -0.64 -11.78
C SER A 19 -5.44 -0.25 -13.23
N VAL A 20 -4.91 0.88 -13.68
CA VAL A 20 -5.03 1.33 -15.08
C VAL A 20 -4.32 0.35 -16.02
N VAL A 21 -3.08 -0.05 -15.70
CA VAL A 21 -2.33 -1.01 -16.51
C VAL A 21 -3.04 -2.36 -16.58
N LEU A 22 -3.56 -2.86 -15.46
CA LEU A 22 -4.29 -4.12 -15.42
C LEU A 22 -5.57 -4.06 -16.26
N THR A 23 -6.33 -2.97 -16.14
CA THR A 23 -7.55 -2.75 -16.94
C THR A 23 -7.23 -2.65 -18.43
N ALA A 24 -6.14 -1.98 -18.79
CA ALA A 24 -5.67 -1.91 -20.17
C ALA A 24 -5.26 -3.29 -20.70
N ALA A 25 -4.53 -4.09 -19.91
CA ALA A 25 -4.14 -5.45 -20.27
C ALA A 25 -5.36 -6.35 -20.53
N ILE A 26 -6.38 -6.29 -19.67
CA ILE A 26 -7.65 -7.00 -19.85
C ILE A 26 -8.41 -6.48 -21.07
N SER A 27 -8.45 -5.15 -21.28
CA SER A 27 -9.14 -4.57 -22.44
C SER A 27 -8.51 -5.01 -23.77
N LEU A 28 -7.21 -5.32 -23.77
CA LEU A 28 -6.47 -5.80 -24.93
C LEU A 28 -6.69 -7.29 -25.22
N THR A 29 -7.41 -8.03 -24.38
CA THR A 29 -7.86 -9.42 -24.65
C THR A 29 -9.21 -9.48 -25.37
N ALA A 30 -9.88 -8.35 -25.61
CA ALA A 30 -11.13 -8.31 -26.36
C ALA A 30 -10.92 -8.73 -27.83
N GLU A 31 -11.97 -9.20 -28.50
CA GLU A 31 -11.92 -9.65 -29.90
C GLU A 31 -11.24 -8.61 -30.82
N ASN A 32 -10.43 -9.10 -31.78
CA ASN A 32 -9.62 -8.30 -32.71
C ASN A 32 -8.58 -7.37 -32.07
N ARG A 33 -8.18 -7.62 -30.81
CA ARG A 33 -7.07 -6.93 -30.14
C ARG A 33 -5.82 -7.80 -30.04
N ILE A 34 -4.75 -7.19 -29.56
CA ILE A 34 -3.38 -7.76 -29.54
C ILE A 34 -3.34 -9.10 -28.79
N PHE A 35 -4.16 -9.27 -27.75
CA PHE A 35 -4.27 -10.50 -26.98
C PHE A 35 -5.55 -11.31 -27.29
N ALA A 36 -6.19 -11.10 -28.44
CA ALA A 36 -7.41 -11.83 -28.82
C ALA A 36 -7.14 -13.24 -29.34
N LEU A 37 -5.98 -13.46 -29.97
CA LEU A 37 -5.54 -14.76 -30.48
C LEU A 37 -4.24 -15.19 -29.77
N LEU A 38 -4.30 -15.48 -28.47
CA LEU A 38 -3.23 -16.25 -27.84
C LEU A 38 -3.39 -17.72 -28.21
N ASP A 39 -3.18 -18.05 -29.49
CA ASP A 39 -3.23 -19.43 -29.96
C ASP A 39 -2.03 -20.26 -29.46
N ASN A 40 -0.99 -19.59 -28.93
CA ASN A 40 0.18 -20.23 -28.35
C ASN A 40 0.01 -20.38 -26.83
N PRO A 41 -0.03 -21.62 -26.29
CA PRO A 41 -0.20 -21.85 -24.85
C PRO A 41 0.94 -21.26 -24.00
N ILE A 42 2.13 -21.07 -24.59
CA ILE A 42 3.26 -20.40 -23.92
C ILE A 42 2.98 -18.90 -23.76
N ALA A 43 2.45 -18.25 -24.80
CA ALA A 43 2.07 -16.85 -24.74
C ALA A 43 0.93 -16.64 -23.72
N GLU A 44 -0.05 -17.55 -23.72
CA GLU A 44 -1.18 -17.50 -22.78
C GLU A 44 -0.72 -17.63 -21.33
N GLY A 45 0.11 -18.64 -21.04
CA GLY A 45 0.70 -18.80 -19.71
C GLY A 45 1.51 -17.59 -19.28
N ALA A 46 2.31 -17.01 -20.18
CA ALA A 46 3.14 -15.85 -19.89
C ALA A 46 2.31 -14.57 -19.63
N PHE A 47 1.19 -14.39 -20.34
CA PHE A 47 0.24 -13.31 -20.09
C PHE A 47 -0.42 -13.47 -18.72
N LEU A 48 -0.95 -14.66 -18.42
CA LEU A 48 -1.60 -14.95 -17.13
C LEU A 48 -0.66 -14.72 -15.95
N ILE A 49 0.60 -15.15 -16.06
CA ILE A 49 1.61 -14.91 -15.03
C ILE A 49 1.83 -13.40 -14.84
N SER A 50 1.98 -12.66 -15.94
CA SER A 50 2.24 -11.21 -15.86
C SER A 50 1.05 -10.45 -15.28
N ALA A 51 -0.17 -10.81 -15.67
CA ALA A 51 -1.40 -10.25 -15.10
C ALA A 51 -1.56 -10.59 -13.62
N ALA A 52 -1.26 -11.83 -13.21
CA ALA A 52 -1.30 -12.25 -11.81
C ALA A 52 -0.26 -11.49 -10.95
N VAL A 53 0.97 -11.32 -11.45
CA VAL A 53 2.01 -10.53 -10.77
C VAL A 53 1.57 -9.07 -10.62
N LEU A 54 0.97 -8.48 -11.66
CA LEU A 54 0.45 -7.12 -11.61
C LEU A 54 -0.70 -6.97 -10.60
N ALA A 55 -1.59 -7.97 -10.51
CA ALA A 55 -2.65 -7.99 -9.49
C ALA A 55 -2.08 -8.11 -8.07
N VAL A 56 -1.04 -8.93 -7.86
CA VAL A 56 -0.34 -9.02 -6.56
C VAL A 56 0.31 -7.68 -6.21
N ALA A 57 0.92 -6.98 -7.17
CA ALA A 57 1.45 -5.64 -6.95
C ALA A 57 0.36 -4.68 -6.47
N ALA A 58 -0.77 -4.60 -7.20
CA ALA A 58 -1.92 -3.78 -6.81
C ALA A 58 -2.42 -4.08 -5.38
N LEU A 59 -2.46 -5.35 -4.98
CA LEU A 59 -2.83 -5.72 -3.62
C LEU A 59 -1.81 -5.23 -2.57
N LEU A 60 -0.51 -5.27 -2.87
CA LEU A 60 0.53 -4.75 -1.98
C LEU A 60 0.43 -3.23 -1.81
N ALA A 61 0.21 -2.49 -2.90
CA ALA A 61 -0.04 -1.05 -2.85
C ALA A 61 -1.29 -0.74 -2.00
N LEU A 62 -2.39 -1.47 -2.20
CA LEU A 62 -3.62 -1.31 -1.43
C LEU A 62 -3.40 -1.60 0.07
N LEU A 63 -2.66 -2.67 0.41
CA LEU A 63 -2.32 -3.01 1.78
C LEU A 63 -1.45 -1.95 2.47
N ALA A 64 -0.61 -1.23 1.72
CA ALA A 64 0.19 -0.14 2.26
C ALA A 64 -0.67 1.08 2.67
N VAL A 65 -1.78 1.34 1.97
CA VAL A 65 -2.74 2.42 2.30
C VAL A 65 -3.69 2.04 3.44
N ARG A 66 -3.85 0.74 3.73
CA ARG A 66 -4.82 0.26 4.72
C ARG A 66 -4.61 0.94 6.08
N PRO A 67 -5.62 1.64 6.63
CA PRO A 67 -5.50 2.31 7.91
C PRO A 67 -5.32 1.27 9.01
N GLN A 68 -4.16 1.26 9.66
CA GLN A 68 -3.92 0.45 10.86
C GLN A 68 -4.58 1.12 12.06
N LEU A 69 -5.90 1.01 12.15
CA LEU A 69 -6.63 1.37 13.37
C LEU A 69 -6.29 0.31 14.44
N ARG A 70 -5.34 0.61 15.32
CA ARG A 70 -5.03 -0.22 16.51
C ARG A 70 -6.14 -0.14 17.55
N ARG A 71 -7.39 -0.42 17.16
CA ARG A 71 -8.58 -0.36 18.03
C ARG A 71 -8.48 -1.34 19.21
N ARG A 72 -7.86 -2.52 19.01
CA ARG A 72 -7.74 -3.57 20.04
C ARG A 72 -6.61 -3.37 21.06
N GLN A 73 -5.51 -2.73 20.69
CA GLN A 73 -4.42 -2.40 21.62
C GLN A 73 -4.61 -1.03 22.28
N ALA A 74 -5.42 -0.16 21.67
CA ALA A 74 -5.79 1.14 22.21
C ALA A 74 -6.61 1.06 23.51
N ALA A 75 -7.47 0.05 23.68
CA ALA A 75 -8.35 -0.07 24.84
C ALA A 75 -7.59 -0.37 26.14
N GLY A 76 -6.53 -1.18 26.09
CA GLY A 76 -5.71 -1.51 27.26
C GLY A 76 -4.61 -0.48 27.57
N ALA A 77 -4.16 0.28 26.58
CA ALA A 77 -3.10 1.29 26.73
C ALA A 77 -3.62 2.73 26.93
N SER A 78 -4.94 2.91 26.97
CA SER A 78 -5.64 4.21 27.04
C SER A 78 -5.41 4.99 28.34
N VAL A 79 -4.97 4.33 29.42
CA VAL A 79 -4.93 4.96 30.75
C VAL A 79 -3.76 5.95 30.91
N GLY A 80 -2.76 5.95 30.01
CA GLY A 80 -1.60 6.85 30.08
C GLY A 80 -0.97 7.12 28.72
N ASN A 81 -1.79 7.37 27.70
CA ASN A 81 -1.32 7.63 26.33
C ASN A 81 -2.19 8.71 25.68
N PHE A 82 -1.79 9.98 25.81
CA PHE A 82 -2.59 11.14 25.38
C PHE A 82 -2.08 11.78 24.07
N ILE A 83 -0.92 11.38 23.55
CA ILE A 83 -0.33 11.92 22.30
C ILE A 83 -0.91 11.24 21.02
N TYR A 84 -1.78 10.22 21.16
CA TYR A 84 -2.46 9.60 20.01
C TYR A 84 -3.77 10.33 19.68
N PHE A 85 -3.94 10.76 18.42
CA PHE A 85 -5.09 11.57 17.96
C PHE A 85 -6.47 10.99 18.33
N GLY A 86 -6.62 9.66 18.28
CA GLY A 86 -7.87 8.99 18.66
C GLY A 86 -8.09 8.86 20.17
N HIS A 87 -7.02 8.96 20.97
CA HIS A 87 -7.12 8.96 22.43
C HIS A 87 -7.40 10.36 22.95
N ALA A 88 -6.75 11.39 22.40
CA ALA A 88 -6.95 12.79 22.77
C ALA A 88 -8.42 13.24 22.67
N GLN A 89 -9.19 12.71 21.71
CA GLN A 89 -10.62 12.97 21.58
C GLN A 89 -11.44 12.55 22.82
N ASN A 90 -10.96 11.59 23.61
CA ASN A 90 -11.68 11.08 24.79
C ASN A 90 -11.25 11.77 26.09
N TRP A 91 -10.35 12.75 26.05
CA TRP A 91 -9.86 13.45 27.24
C TRP A 91 -10.61 14.76 27.49
N ASN A 92 -10.87 15.04 28.76
CA ASN A 92 -11.31 16.35 29.22
C ASN A 92 -10.07 17.25 29.40
N GLU A 93 -10.14 18.51 28.94
CA GLU A 93 -9.04 19.48 28.96
C GLU A 93 -8.34 19.61 30.32
N VAL A 94 -9.11 19.67 31.41
CA VAL A 94 -8.56 19.83 32.78
C VAL A 94 -7.82 18.57 33.22
N LYS A 95 -8.35 17.40 32.88
CA LYS A 95 -7.70 16.11 33.18
C LYS A 95 -6.47 15.88 32.33
N LEU A 96 -6.48 16.36 31.09
CA LEU A 96 -5.34 16.28 30.18
C LEU A 96 -4.19 17.17 30.65
N ALA A 97 -4.47 18.41 31.04
CA ALA A 97 -3.47 19.32 31.60
C ALA A 97 -2.79 18.71 32.84
N ALA A 98 -3.58 18.16 33.77
CA ALA A 98 -3.06 17.50 34.96
C ALA A 98 -2.24 16.23 34.65
N ALA A 99 -2.57 15.50 33.58
CA ALA A 99 -1.80 14.34 33.13
C ALA A 99 -0.48 14.75 32.46
N LEU A 100 -0.50 15.82 31.65
CA LEU A 100 0.68 16.38 31.00
C LEU A 100 1.72 16.90 32.01
N GLU A 101 1.27 17.44 33.14
CA GLU A 101 2.16 17.89 34.22
C GLU A 101 2.77 16.75 35.04
N LYS A 102 2.08 15.60 35.14
CA LYS A 102 2.48 14.48 36.00
C LYS A 102 3.24 13.38 35.29
N GLU A 103 2.99 13.15 34.01
CA GLU A 103 3.60 12.06 33.26
C GLU A 103 4.87 12.48 32.51
N ASP A 104 5.80 11.53 32.36
CA ASP A 104 6.99 11.72 31.54
C ASP A 104 6.64 11.69 30.04
N LEU A 105 6.46 12.89 29.48
CA LEU A 105 6.18 13.12 28.07
C LEU A 105 7.25 12.54 27.15
N LEU A 106 8.52 12.55 27.59
CA LEU A 106 9.65 12.12 26.78
C LEU A 106 9.57 10.62 26.51
N LEU A 107 9.25 9.83 27.54
CA LEU A 107 9.09 8.39 27.40
C LEU A 107 7.93 8.04 26.45
N GLN A 108 6.82 8.77 26.55
CA GLN A 108 5.63 8.55 25.72
C GLN A 108 5.90 8.92 24.25
N LEU A 109 6.54 10.07 24.00
CA LEU A 109 7.00 10.51 22.67
C LEU A 109 7.97 9.50 22.05
N THR A 110 8.95 9.03 22.83
CA THR A 110 9.95 8.05 22.36
C THR A 110 9.27 6.76 21.91
N ARG A 111 8.31 6.24 22.70
CA ARG A 111 7.53 5.06 22.33
C ARG A 111 6.74 5.30 21.04
N GLN A 112 6.10 6.45 20.91
CA GLN A 112 5.32 6.79 19.72
C GLN A 112 6.17 6.90 18.46
N VAL A 113 7.35 7.54 18.54
CA VAL A 113 8.31 7.64 17.43
C VAL A 113 8.76 6.24 16.98
N VAL A 114 9.13 5.37 17.92
CA VAL A 114 9.54 3.99 17.60
C VAL A 114 8.41 3.20 16.93
N VAL A 115 7.18 3.33 17.43
CA VAL A 115 6.02 2.65 16.84
C VAL A 115 5.72 3.17 15.44
N MET A 116 5.68 4.49 15.24
CA MET A 116 5.40 5.10 13.94
C MET A 116 6.50 4.80 12.91
N SER A 117 7.75 4.76 13.35
CA SER A 117 8.88 4.33 12.52
C SER A 117 8.68 2.90 12.01
N LYS A 118 8.36 1.95 12.90
CA LYS A 118 8.08 0.55 12.52
C LYS A 118 6.94 0.42 11.53
N ILE A 119 5.81 1.10 11.78
CA ILE A 119 4.64 1.07 10.90
C ILE A 119 5.03 1.55 9.51
N THR A 120 5.75 2.65 9.43
CA THR A 120 6.08 3.23 8.14
C THR A 120 7.16 2.47 7.41
N TRP A 121 8.10 1.85 8.14
CA TRP A 121 9.04 0.91 7.56
C TRP A 121 8.31 -0.25 6.86
N THR A 122 7.31 -0.84 7.51
CA THR A 122 6.49 -1.89 6.90
C THR A 122 5.76 -1.39 5.65
N LYS A 123 5.14 -0.21 5.70
CA LYS A 123 4.48 0.39 4.53
C LYS A 123 5.47 0.65 3.39
N HIS A 124 6.66 1.14 3.71
CA HIS A 124 7.71 1.37 2.73
C HIS A 124 8.12 0.07 2.03
N LEU A 125 8.32 -1.01 2.78
CA LEU A 125 8.65 -2.32 2.21
C LEU A 125 7.54 -2.81 1.26
N LEU A 126 6.27 -2.74 1.68
CA LEU A 126 5.13 -3.14 0.84
C LEU A 126 5.12 -2.37 -0.50
N ILE A 127 5.33 -1.05 -0.47
CA ILE A 127 5.39 -0.21 -1.67
C ILE A 127 6.61 -0.54 -2.53
N SER A 128 7.77 -0.79 -1.92
CA SER A 128 8.98 -1.19 -2.65
C SER A 128 8.75 -2.49 -3.42
N TRP A 129 8.11 -3.48 -2.80
CA TRP A 129 7.73 -4.73 -3.46
C TRP A 129 6.70 -4.50 -4.56
N SER A 130 5.65 -3.71 -4.29
CA SER A 130 4.63 -3.34 -5.28
C SER A 130 5.23 -2.76 -6.55
N ILE A 131 6.04 -1.72 -6.42
CA ILE A 131 6.65 -1.01 -7.56
C ILE A 131 7.57 -1.95 -8.35
N SER A 132 8.32 -2.82 -7.66
CA SER A 132 9.23 -3.76 -8.31
C SER A 132 8.46 -4.80 -9.14
N LEU A 133 7.38 -5.35 -8.58
CA LEU A 133 6.52 -6.34 -9.24
C LEU A 133 5.70 -5.71 -10.38
N ALA A 134 5.13 -4.54 -10.15
CA ALA A 134 4.37 -3.81 -11.17
C ALA A 134 5.27 -3.42 -12.35
N GLY A 135 6.49 -2.95 -12.07
CA GLY A 135 7.47 -2.61 -13.09
C GLY A 135 7.84 -3.82 -13.96
N SER A 136 8.18 -4.94 -13.34
CA SER A 136 8.55 -6.15 -14.08
C SER A 136 7.38 -6.74 -14.87
N ALA A 137 6.18 -6.80 -14.30
CA ALA A 137 4.98 -7.25 -14.99
C ALA A 137 4.59 -6.35 -16.17
N SER A 138 4.67 -5.03 -16.00
CA SER A 138 4.35 -4.06 -17.07
C SER A 138 5.33 -4.18 -18.24
N ILE A 139 6.62 -4.37 -17.95
CA ILE A 139 7.64 -4.62 -18.99
C ILE A 139 7.34 -5.94 -19.71
N ALA A 140 7.06 -7.02 -18.98
CA ALA A 140 6.74 -8.32 -19.56
C ALA A 140 5.51 -8.27 -20.48
N LEU A 141 4.42 -7.63 -20.04
CA LEU A 141 3.22 -7.43 -20.87
C LEU A 141 3.51 -6.61 -22.13
N THR A 142 4.34 -5.57 -22.01
CA THR A 142 4.72 -4.74 -23.16
C THR A 142 5.55 -5.54 -24.16
N VAL A 143 6.52 -6.32 -23.69
CA VAL A 143 7.34 -7.20 -24.55
C VAL A 143 6.45 -8.22 -25.26
N GLN A 144 5.52 -8.85 -24.54
CA GLN A 144 4.57 -9.81 -25.14
C GLN A 144 3.71 -9.14 -26.22
N ALA A 145 3.14 -7.96 -25.93
CA ALA A 145 2.34 -7.22 -26.90
C ALA A 145 3.14 -6.83 -28.15
N VAL A 146 4.41 -6.47 -27.99
CA VAL A 146 5.31 -6.17 -29.11
C VAL A 146 5.60 -7.43 -29.93
N VAL A 147 5.96 -8.55 -29.28
CA VAL A 147 6.26 -9.81 -29.96
C VAL A 147 5.04 -10.30 -30.75
N LEU A 148 3.85 -10.31 -30.13
CA LEU A 148 2.61 -10.72 -30.78
C LEU A 148 2.19 -9.82 -31.95
N ARG A 149 2.66 -8.57 -32.00
CA ARG A 149 2.39 -7.67 -33.13
C ARG A 149 3.25 -8.00 -34.36
N PHE A 150 4.37 -8.68 -34.19
CA PHE A 150 5.32 -9.00 -35.27
C PHE A 150 5.27 -10.46 -35.75
N VAL A 151 4.41 -11.29 -35.14
CA VAL A 151 4.12 -12.68 -35.53
C VAL A 151 2.80 -12.68 -36.31
#